data_AF-A0A536D5Q5-F1
#
_entry.id   AF-A0A536D5Q5-F1
#
_cell.length_a   1.000
_cell.length_b   1.000
_cell.length_c   1.000
_cell.angle_alpha   90.00
_cell.angle_beta   90.00
_cell.angle_gamma   90.00
#
_symmetry.space_group_name_H-M   'P 1'
#
loop_
_entity.id
_entity.type
_entity.pdbx_description
1 polymer ?
#
loop_
_entity_poly.entity_id
_entity_poly.type
_entity_poly.pdbx_seq_one_letter_code
_entity_poly.pdbx_strand_id
1 'polypeptide(L)'
;ERGVDVRLVDDESAVGGGSVPGHGLPTVLLALGGPASRIATALRNGEPPVIARIEDGACCIDPRTVLKGEDEVLIDAVEAAAKSVR
;
A
#
# COMPACT_ATOMS: atom_id res chain seq x y z
N GLU A 1 6.32 8.03 -13.77
CA GLU A 1 7.79 8.22 -13.81
C GLU A 1 8.63 7.11 -13.15
N ARG A 2 8.05 6.07 -12.51
CA ARG A 2 8.80 4.90 -11.96
C ARG A 2 8.40 3.53 -12.55
N GLY A 3 7.54 3.53 -13.56
CA GLY A 3 7.12 2.31 -14.28
C GLY A 3 6.21 1.35 -13.50
N VAL A 4 5.61 1.80 -12.40
CA VAL A 4 4.62 1.05 -11.61
C VAL A 4 3.22 1.54 -11.97
N ASP A 5 2.33 0.62 -12.33
CA ASP A 5 0.92 0.94 -12.59
C ASP A 5 0.21 1.13 -11.24
N VAL A 6 -0.47 2.26 -11.07
CA VAL A 6 -1.16 2.62 -9.83
C VAL A 6 -2.51 3.24 -10.16
N ARG A 7 -3.55 2.89 -9.39
CA ARG A 7 -4.87 3.53 -9.43
C ARG A 7 -5.22 4.09 -8.05
N LEU A 8 -5.89 5.25 -8.04
CA LEU A 8 -6.47 5.81 -6.83
C LEU A 8 -7.83 5.18 -6.59
N VAL A 9 -8.10 4.77 -5.36
CA VAL A 9 -9.36 4.14 -4.96
C VAL A 9 -9.87 4.83 -3.70
N ASP A 10 -11.08 5.38 -3.76
CA ASP A 10 -11.77 5.87 -2.55
C ASP A 10 -12.15 4.67 -1.68
N ASP A 11 -11.86 4.75 -0.38
CA ASP A 11 -12.15 3.68 0.58
C ASP A 11 -12.36 4.27 1.98
N GLU A 12 -12.69 3.43 2.96
CA GLU A 12 -12.68 3.78 4.37
C GLU A 12 -11.58 2.99 5.10
N SER A 13 -10.90 3.66 6.04
CA SER A 13 -9.91 3.00 6.91
C SER A 13 -10.32 3.11 8.36
N ALA A 14 -10.19 2.01 9.10
CA ALA A 14 -10.47 1.98 10.53
C ALA A 14 -9.57 2.97 11.29
N VAL A 15 -10.15 3.70 12.25
CA VAL A 15 -9.43 4.69 13.09
C VAL A 15 -8.57 4.02 14.18
N GLY A 16 -8.66 2.70 14.35
CA GLY A 16 -7.88 1.95 15.33
C GLY A 16 -7.77 0.46 14.98
N GLY A 17 -6.84 -0.23 15.63
CA GLY A 17 -6.51 -1.65 15.36
C GLY A 17 -7.54 -2.69 15.85
N GLY A 18 -8.81 -2.31 16.01
CA GLY A 18 -9.90 -3.22 16.41
C GLY A 18 -10.71 -2.78 17.64
N SER A 19 -10.40 -1.64 18.26
CA SER A 19 -11.10 -1.15 19.45
C SER A 19 -12.36 -0.32 19.16
N VAL A 20 -12.50 0.19 17.92
CA VAL A 20 -13.65 1.00 17.49
C VAL A 20 -14.30 0.36 16.27
N PRO A 21 -15.19 -0.64 16.46
CA PRO A 21 -15.97 -1.17 15.37
C PRO A 21 -16.97 -0.11 14.85
N GLY A 22 -17.13 -0.06 13.51
CA GLY A 22 -18.21 0.69 12.86
C GLY A 22 -17.93 2.15 12.48
N HIS A 23 -16.70 2.65 12.63
CA HIS A 23 -16.35 4.02 12.23
C HIS A 23 -15.11 3.99 11.32
N GLY A 24 -15.33 3.96 10.01
CA GLY A 24 -14.29 4.17 9.01
C GLY A 24 -14.07 5.67 8.76
N LEU A 25 -12.82 6.08 8.54
CA LEU A 25 -12.50 7.41 8.05
C LEU A 25 -12.24 7.33 6.54
N PRO A 26 -12.91 8.16 5.72
CA PRO A 26 -12.68 8.21 4.28
C PRO A 26 -11.20 8.39 3.96
N THR A 27 -10.70 7.61 3.01
CA THR A 27 -9.31 7.58 2.54
C THR A 27 -9.24 7.45 1.02
N VAL A 28 -8.04 7.66 0.50
CA VAL A 28 -7.68 7.28 -0.88
C VAL A 28 -6.53 6.31 -0.81
N LEU A 29 -6.73 5.11 -1.34
CA LEU A 29 -5.72 4.08 -1.46
C LEU A 29 -4.95 4.20 -2.77
N LEU A 30 -3.66 3.86 -2.71
CA LEU A 30 -2.82 3.58 -3.87
C LEU A 30 -2.91 2.08 -4.19
N ALA A 31 -3.72 1.70 -5.16
CA ALA A 31 -3.86 0.32 -5.61
C ALA A 31 -2.79 0.00 -6.67
N LEU A 32 -1.84 -0.85 -6.33
CA LEU A 32 -0.72 -1.26 -7.18
C LEU A 32 -1.17 -2.32 -8.20
N GLY A 33 -0.79 -2.12 -9.46
CA GLY A 33 -1.05 -3.05 -10.55
C GLY A 33 -0.15 -4.28 -10.49
N GLY A 34 -0.74 -5.46 -10.69
CA GLY A 34 -0.05 -6.74 -10.72
C GLY A 34 -0.57 -7.75 -9.69
N PRO A 35 0.15 -8.86 -9.46
CA PRO A 35 -0.30 -9.92 -8.56
C PRO A 35 -0.21 -9.48 -7.09
N ALA A 36 -1.34 -9.04 -6.53
CA ALA A 36 -1.42 -8.39 -5.21
C ALA A 36 -0.68 -9.13 -4.09
N SER A 37 -0.91 -10.43 -3.92
CA SER A 37 -0.25 -11.21 -2.88
C SER A 37 1.27 -11.26 -3.04
N ARG A 38 1.78 -11.34 -4.29
CA ARG A 38 3.22 -11.35 -4.55
C ARG A 38 3.84 -9.98 -4.26
N ILE A 39 3.17 -8.90 -4.68
CA ILE A 39 3.60 -7.53 -4.38
C ILE A 39 3.65 -7.32 -2.86
N ALA A 40 2.58 -7.70 -2.14
CA ALA A 40 2.52 -7.56 -0.69
C ALA A 40 3.61 -8.38 0.03
N THR A 41 3.93 -9.59 -0.47
CA THR A 41 5.05 -10.39 0.05
C THR A 41 6.39 -9.72 -0.24
N ALA A 42 6.60 -9.20 -1.45
CA ALA A 42 7.84 -8.51 -1.82
C ALA A 42 8.06 -7.24 -0.99
N LEU A 43 7.01 -6.44 -0.79
CA LEU A 43 7.04 -5.25 0.09
C LEU A 43 7.39 -5.61 1.53
N ARG A 44 6.79 -6.66 2.08
CA ARG A 44 7.03 -7.11 3.46
C ARG A 44 8.44 -7.63 3.69
N ASN A 45 9.05 -8.22 2.67
CA ASN A 45 10.40 -8.78 2.71
C ASN A 45 11.47 -7.80 2.18
N GLY A 46 11.06 -6.60 1.77
CA GLY A 46 11.96 -5.54 1.30
C GLY A 46 12.67 -4.85 2.46
N GLU A 47 13.61 -3.97 2.11
CA GLU A 47 14.32 -3.10 3.05
C GLU A 47 14.14 -1.63 2.60
N PRO A 48 13.41 -0.80 3.35
CA PRO A 48 12.66 -1.16 4.56
C PRO A 48 11.40 -1.99 4.25
N PRO A 49 10.90 -2.77 5.23
CA PRO A 49 9.68 -3.54 5.05
C PRO A 49 8.45 -2.62 5.02
N VAL A 50 7.60 -2.80 4.00
CA VAL A 50 6.34 -2.05 3.85
C VAL A 50 5.16 -3.00 4.03
N ILE A 51 4.24 -2.64 4.92
CA ILE A 51 3.03 -3.42 5.17
C ILE A 51 1.87 -2.80 4.39
N ALA A 52 1.53 -3.42 3.27
CA ALA A 52 0.34 -3.10 2.49
C ALA A 52 -0.85 -3.98 2.92
N ARG A 53 -2.07 -3.55 2.59
CA ARG A 53 -3.28 -4.39 2.67
C ARG A 53 -3.67 -4.92 1.30
N ILE A 54 -4.46 -5.98 1.26
CA ILE A 54 -5.06 -6.47 0.01
C ILE A 54 -6.55 -6.16 0.07
N GLU A 55 -7.03 -5.39 -0.90
CA GLU A 55 -8.42 -4.96 -1.02
C GLU A 55 -8.88 -5.19 -2.46
N ASP A 56 -10.04 -5.82 -2.66
CA ASP A 56 -10.57 -6.17 -3.99
C ASP A 56 -9.56 -6.83 -4.94
N GLY A 57 -8.67 -7.66 -4.38
CA GLY A 57 -7.64 -8.36 -5.14
C GLY A 57 -6.48 -7.48 -5.61
N ALA A 58 -6.38 -6.23 -5.17
CA ALA A 58 -5.27 -5.32 -5.39
C ALA A 58 -4.40 -5.16 -4.13
N CYS A 59 -3.10 -4.92 -4.30
CA CYS A 59 -2.22 -4.55 -3.19
C CYS A 59 -2.32 -3.04 -2.99
N CYS A 60 -2.79 -2.62 -1.82
CA CYS A 60 -3.14 -1.24 -1.54
C CYS A 60 -2.29 -0.66 -0.40
N ILE A 61 -1.88 0.59 -0.60
CA ILE A 61 -1.18 1.39 0.40
C ILE A 61 -2.06 2.57 0.75
N ASP A 62 -2.25 2.83 2.04
CA ASP A 62 -2.97 4.00 2.53
C ASP A 62 -1.93 5.08 2.92
N PRO A 63 -1.79 6.19 2.18
CA PRO A 63 -0.81 7.23 2.48
C PRO A 63 -0.99 7.85 3.88
N ARG A 64 -2.16 7.73 4.51
CA ARG A 64 -2.38 8.25 5.87
C ARG A 64 -1.46 7.63 6.92
N THR A 65 -0.96 6.42 6.67
CA THR A 65 -0.10 5.69 7.61
C THR A 65 1.39 5.93 7.35
N VAL A 66 1.72 6.77 6.37
CA VAL A 66 3.09 7.12 5.97
C VAL A 66 3.47 8.41 6.68
N LEU A 67 4.62 8.43 7.36
CA LEU A 67 5.06 9.64 8.04
C LEU A 67 5.57 10.65 7.02
N LYS A 68 5.43 11.93 7.37
CA LYS A 68 5.96 13.02 6.55
C LYS A 68 7.47 12.84 6.34
N GLY A 69 7.90 12.78 5.08
CA GLY A 69 9.31 12.57 4.71
C GLY A 69 9.69 11.11 4.47
N GLU A 70 8.79 10.15 4.67
CA GLU A 70 8.99 8.75 4.27
C GLU A 70 8.50 8.47 2.83
N ASP A 71 7.99 9.49 2.14
CA ASP A 71 7.40 9.38 0.81
C ASP A 71 8.36 8.74 -0.21
N GLU A 72 9.59 9.24 -0.30
CA GLU A 72 10.59 8.70 -1.24
C GLU A 72 11.02 7.27 -0.88
N VAL A 73 11.17 6.98 0.42
CA VAL A 73 11.52 5.64 0.91
C VAL A 73 10.43 4.62 0.55
N LEU A 74 9.16 5.01 0.69
CA LEU A 74 8.02 4.20 0.27
C LEU A 74 8.01 3.98 -1.24
N ILE A 75 8.24 5.05 -2.03
CA ILE A 75 8.25 4.96 -3.50
C ILE A 75 9.37 4.02 -3.97
N ASP A 76 10.56 4.09 -3.37
CA ASP A 76 11.68 3.19 -3.67
C ASP A 76 11.33 1.73 -3.36
N ALA A 77 10.72 1.47 -2.19
CA ALA A 77 10.28 0.13 -1.81
C ALA A 77 9.20 -0.42 -2.76
N VAL A 78 8.24 0.41 -3.17
CA VAL A 78 7.19 0.05 -4.15
C VAL A 78 7.78 -0.28 -5.51
N GLU A 79 8.73 0.53 -6.00
CA GLU A 79 9.39 0.27 -7.28
C GLU A 79 10.17 -1.05 -7.24
N ALA A 80 10.94 -1.29 -6.17
CA ALA A 80 11.71 -2.53 -6.01
C ALA A 80 10.80 -3.76 -5.97
N ALA A 81 9.73 -3.71 -5.17
CA ALA A 81 8.75 -4.79 -5.06
C ALA A 81 8.08 -5.07 -6.42
N ALA A 82 7.58 -4.03 -7.10
CA ALA A 82 6.91 -4.16 -8.39
C ALA A 82 7.83 -4.77 -9.47
N LYS A 83 9.13 -4.42 -9.48
CA LYS A 83 10.11 -5.00 -10.41
C LYS A 83 10.38 -6.48 -10.13
N SER A 84 10.39 -6.89 -8.86
CA SER A 84 10.71 -8.27 -8.46
C SER A 84 9.62 -9.30 -8.79
N VAL A 85 8.38 -8.85 -9.02
CA VAL A 85 7.22 -9.72 -9.25
C VAL A 85 6.71 -9.71 -10.69
N ARG A 86 7.36 -8.93 -11.57
CA ARG A 86 7.11 -8.92 -13.01
C ARG A 86 7.60 -10.20 -13.67
#